data_AF-A0A2S8PF23-F1
#
_entry.id   AF-A0A2S8PF23-F1
#
_cell.length_a   1.000
_cell.length_b   1.000
_cell.length_c   1.000
_cell.angle_alpha   90.00
_cell.angle_beta   90.00
_cell.angle_gamma   90.00
#
_symmetry.space_group_name_H-M   'P 1'
#
loop_
_entity.id
_entity.type
_entity.pdbx_description
1 polymer ?
#
loop_
_entity_poly.entity_id
_entity_poly.type
_entity_poly.pdbx_seq_one_letter_code
_entity_poly.pdbx_strand_id
1 'polypeptide(L)'
;IEDDVFASLTDAEKVRVGRLGHFMKERFGFNIIQSTRPQTLAYGLHDSPAGLLAWTCELFNGFGDTVDAVDRDTFLTNLMLYWLTGTANSSTRMYYEGAHDPGAWAPKDMSPTPVGVAVFQLSDVAIRRFAEQGNRIVHWSEFERGTHFAAIDAPDLMIKDIRTFFRNVL
;
A
#
# COMPACT_ATOMS: atom_id res chain seq x y z
N ILE A 1 2.72 19.74 -0.03
CA ILE A 1 1.59 20.30 -0.79
C ILE A 1 1.60 21.79 -0.48
N GLU A 2 1.55 22.65 -1.49
CA GLU A 2 1.51 24.11 -1.28
C GLU A 2 0.22 24.49 -0.52
N ASP A 3 0.27 25.57 0.27
CA ASP A 3 -0.80 25.91 1.22
C ASP A 3 -2.14 26.23 0.54
N ASP A 4 -2.08 26.83 -0.64
CA ASP A 4 -3.23 27.12 -1.51
C ASP A 4 -3.86 25.83 -2.06
N VAL A 5 -3.04 24.87 -2.48
CA VAL A 5 -3.50 23.55 -2.93
C VAL A 5 -4.15 22.81 -1.77
N PHE A 6 -3.57 22.85 -0.56
CA PHE A 6 -4.16 22.25 0.62
C PHE A 6 -5.49 22.90 1.02
N ALA A 7 -5.60 24.23 0.94
CA ALA A 7 -6.84 24.94 1.20
C ALA A 7 -7.97 24.54 0.24
N SER A 8 -7.63 24.23 -1.02
CA SER A 8 -8.56 23.78 -2.05
C SER A 8 -9.03 22.31 -1.92
N LEU A 9 -8.49 21.56 -0.98
CA LEU A 9 -8.89 20.17 -0.74
C LEU A 9 -10.26 20.08 -0.08
N THR A 10 -11.07 19.12 -0.53
CA THR A 10 -12.28 18.70 0.18
C THR A 10 -11.92 18.11 1.54
N ASP A 11 -12.88 18.01 2.45
CA ASP A 11 -12.63 17.45 3.78
C ASP A 11 -12.15 15.99 3.69
N ALA A 12 -12.70 15.20 2.77
CA ALA A 12 -12.25 13.83 2.52
C ALA A 12 -10.79 13.78 2.04
N GLU A 13 -10.38 14.69 1.15
CA GLU A 13 -8.99 14.77 0.69
C GLU A 13 -8.05 15.26 1.80
N LYS A 14 -8.48 16.20 2.66
CA LYS A 14 -7.70 16.63 3.84
C LYS A 14 -7.49 15.49 4.82
N VAL A 15 -8.50 14.65 5.05
CA VAL A 15 -8.35 13.41 5.84
C VAL A 15 -7.30 12.49 5.23
N ARG A 16 -7.30 12.29 3.91
CA ARG A 16 -6.29 11.48 3.20
C ARG A 16 -4.89 12.04 3.33
N VAL A 17 -4.71 13.37 3.20
CA VAL A 17 -3.43 14.04 3.43
C VAL A 17 -2.97 13.88 4.88
N GLY A 18 -3.88 14.04 5.85
CA GLY A 18 -3.58 13.84 7.27
C GLY A 18 -3.12 12.41 7.56
N ARG A 19 -3.82 11.40 7.00
CA ARG A 19 -3.44 9.99 7.09
C ARG A 19 -2.06 9.72 6.50
N LEU A 20 -1.78 10.26 5.30
CA LEU A 20 -0.46 10.17 4.68
C LEU A 20 0.62 10.80 5.55
N GLY A 21 0.36 11.97 6.13
CA GLY A 21 1.29 12.64 7.04
C GLY A 21 1.57 11.82 8.30
N HIS A 22 0.55 11.25 8.93
CA HIS A 22 0.70 10.36 10.08
C HIS A 22 1.51 9.10 9.71
N PHE A 23 1.20 8.47 8.58
CA PHE A 23 1.91 7.30 8.09
C PHE A 23 3.40 7.60 7.85
N MET A 24 3.71 8.71 7.16
CA MET A 24 5.08 9.16 6.92
C MET A 24 5.87 9.38 8.21
N LYS A 25 5.20 9.91 9.24
CA LYS A 25 5.83 10.25 10.51
C LYS A 25 6.04 9.03 11.43
N GLU A 26 5.02 8.18 11.58
CA GLU A 26 4.97 7.16 12.63
C GLU A 26 5.14 5.72 12.11
N ARG A 27 4.89 5.48 10.81
CA ARG A 27 4.83 4.12 10.24
C ARG A 27 5.83 3.88 9.12
N PHE A 28 6.47 4.92 8.58
CA PHE A 28 7.36 4.78 7.41
C PHE A 28 8.73 4.15 7.69
N GLY A 29 9.04 3.85 8.96
CA GLY A 29 10.34 3.30 9.37
C GLY A 29 10.70 2.00 8.65
N PHE A 30 9.72 1.12 8.39
CA PHE A 30 9.93 -0.12 7.63
C PHE A 30 10.47 0.15 6.22
N ASN A 31 10.01 1.21 5.56
CA ASN A 31 10.46 1.59 4.23
C ASN A 31 11.89 2.13 4.31
N ILE A 32 12.19 2.99 5.28
CA ILE A 32 13.54 3.56 5.47
C ILE A 32 14.60 2.47 5.62
N ILE A 33 14.38 1.49 6.50
CA ILE A 33 15.37 0.43 6.72
C ILE A 33 15.48 -0.53 5.52
N GLN A 34 14.39 -0.88 4.85
CA GLN A 34 14.43 -1.75 3.67
C GLN A 34 15.03 -1.03 2.45
N SER A 35 14.84 0.27 2.34
CA SER A 35 15.40 1.10 1.27
C SER A 35 16.91 1.31 1.42
N THR A 36 17.47 1.14 2.63
CA THR A 36 18.88 1.47 2.91
C THR A 36 19.73 0.26 3.29
N ARG A 37 19.18 -0.68 4.06
CA ARG A 37 19.89 -1.84 4.64
C ARG A 37 19.03 -3.11 4.61
N PRO A 38 18.45 -3.50 3.46
CA PRO A 38 17.55 -4.67 3.38
C PRO A 38 18.23 -5.96 3.81
N GLN A 39 19.47 -6.19 3.36
CA GLN A 39 20.25 -7.39 3.68
C GLN A 39 20.54 -7.51 5.19
N THR A 40 20.80 -6.38 5.87
CA THR A 40 21.07 -6.38 7.32
C THR A 40 19.80 -6.72 8.10
N LEU A 41 18.67 -6.10 7.76
CA LEU A 41 17.37 -6.43 8.35
C LEU A 41 17.05 -7.92 8.15
N ALA A 42 17.28 -8.45 6.95
CA ALA A 42 16.93 -9.81 6.60
C ALA A 42 17.60 -10.87 7.47
N TYR A 43 18.85 -10.68 7.90
CA TYR A 43 19.49 -11.62 8.82
C TYR A 43 18.72 -11.75 10.14
N GLY A 44 18.24 -10.64 10.71
CA GLY A 44 17.44 -10.65 11.93
C GLY A 44 16.06 -11.29 11.72
N LEU A 45 15.41 -11.03 10.57
CA LEU A 45 14.11 -11.62 10.26
C LEU A 45 14.20 -13.13 9.96
N HIS A 46 15.30 -13.59 9.39
CA HIS A 46 15.49 -15.00 9.03
C HIS A 46 15.94 -15.86 10.23
N ASP A 47 16.63 -15.28 11.21
CA ASP A 47 17.13 -16.01 12.38
C ASP A 47 16.07 -16.22 13.48
N SER A 48 14.93 -15.53 13.39
CA SER A 48 13.87 -15.61 14.41
C SER A 48 12.46 -15.56 13.81
N PRO A 49 11.66 -16.64 13.92
CA PRO A 49 10.27 -16.61 13.46
C PRO A 49 9.42 -15.64 14.30
N ALA A 50 9.78 -15.41 15.57
CA ALA A 50 9.15 -14.38 16.40
C ALA A 50 9.51 -12.97 15.94
N GLY A 51 10.74 -12.75 15.47
CA GLY A 51 11.18 -11.49 14.87
C GLY A 51 10.43 -11.20 13.56
N LEU A 52 10.32 -12.21 12.69
CA LEU A 52 9.51 -12.11 11.46
C LEU A 52 8.04 -11.85 11.78
N LEU A 53 7.46 -12.58 12.74
CA LEU A 53 6.08 -12.37 13.19
C LEU A 53 5.84 -10.93 13.65
N ALA A 54 6.69 -10.42 14.54
CA ALA A 54 6.56 -9.06 15.05
C ALA A 54 6.67 -8.01 13.93
N TRP A 55 7.61 -8.20 13.00
CA TRP A 55 7.79 -7.33 11.84
C TRP A 55 6.55 -7.33 10.93
N THR A 56 6.02 -8.51 10.59
CA THR A 56 4.84 -8.62 9.74
C THR A 56 3.57 -8.11 10.44
N CYS A 57 3.40 -8.36 11.74
CA CYS A 57 2.28 -7.83 12.53
C CYS A 57 2.26 -6.29 12.51
N GLU A 58 3.42 -5.63 12.63
CA GLU A 58 3.50 -4.17 12.59
C GLU A 58 2.99 -3.63 11.26
N LEU A 59 3.35 -4.25 10.14
CA LEU A 59 2.86 -3.87 8.81
C LEU A 59 1.34 -4.08 8.69
N PHE A 60 0.83 -5.24 9.10
CA PHE A 60 -0.62 -5.50 9.05
C PHE A 60 -1.40 -4.51 9.92
N ASN A 61 -0.88 -4.13 11.09
CA ASN A 61 -1.48 -3.11 11.93
C ASN A 61 -1.36 -1.69 11.33
N GLY A 62 -0.21 -1.36 10.74
CA GLY A 62 0.09 -0.05 10.17
C GLY A 62 -0.64 0.25 8.86
N PHE A 63 -1.07 -0.80 8.14
CA PHE A 63 -1.78 -0.70 6.86
C PHE A 63 -3.25 -1.16 6.93
N GLY A 64 -3.61 -1.99 7.90
CA GLY A 64 -4.95 -2.59 8.07
C GLY A 64 -5.77 -2.03 9.24
N ASP A 65 -5.28 -0.99 9.92
CA ASP A 65 -5.82 -0.36 11.14
C ASP A 65 -6.07 -1.28 12.35
N THR A 66 -6.08 -2.62 12.22
CA THR A 66 -5.98 -3.60 13.31
C THR A 66 -5.46 -4.94 12.79
N VAL A 67 -4.71 -5.70 13.62
CA VAL A 67 -4.29 -7.08 13.30
C VAL A 67 -5.49 -8.03 13.17
N ASP A 68 -6.62 -7.70 13.80
CA ASP A 68 -7.87 -8.48 13.74
C ASP A 68 -8.67 -8.26 12.44
N ALA A 69 -8.25 -7.33 11.56
CA ALA A 69 -8.88 -7.12 10.26
C ALA A 69 -8.73 -8.34 9.33
N VAL A 70 -7.74 -9.20 9.60
CA VAL A 70 -7.47 -10.42 8.85
C VAL A 70 -7.61 -11.63 9.77
N ASP A 71 -8.26 -12.68 9.26
CA ASP A 71 -8.34 -13.96 9.95
C ASP A 71 -6.93 -14.45 10.37
N ARG A 72 -6.82 -14.95 11.60
CA ARG A 72 -5.52 -15.33 12.19
C ARG A 72 -4.81 -16.40 11.37
N ASP A 73 -5.53 -17.42 10.92
CA ASP A 73 -4.93 -18.51 10.17
C ASP A 73 -4.49 -18.05 8.78
N THR A 74 -5.24 -17.13 8.17
CA THR A 74 -4.85 -16.44 6.94
C THR A 74 -3.56 -15.65 7.11
N PHE A 75 -3.46 -14.86 8.20
CA PHE A 75 -2.26 -14.10 8.52
C PHE A 75 -1.05 -15.02 8.78
N LEU A 76 -1.21 -16.06 9.62
CA LEU A 76 -0.15 -17.02 9.94
C LEU A 76 0.26 -17.81 8.69
N THR A 77 -0.67 -18.13 7.80
CA THR A 77 -0.35 -18.77 6.51
C THR A 77 0.56 -17.87 5.68
N ASN A 78 0.23 -16.58 5.55
CA ASN A 78 1.10 -15.62 4.85
C ASN A 78 2.49 -15.54 5.51
N LEU A 79 2.55 -15.42 6.83
CA LEU A 79 3.81 -15.41 7.58
C LEU A 79 4.65 -16.67 7.32
N MET A 80 4.03 -17.84 7.36
CA MET A 80 4.70 -19.12 7.16
C MET A 80 5.23 -19.28 5.73
N LEU A 81 4.58 -18.67 4.72
CA LEU A 81 5.14 -18.61 3.38
C LEU A 81 6.48 -17.86 3.38
N TYR A 82 6.58 -16.71 4.04
CA TYR A 82 7.84 -15.96 4.16
C TYR A 82 8.91 -16.75 4.91
N TRP A 83 8.52 -17.39 6.03
CA TRP A 83 9.43 -18.17 6.87
C TRP A 83 9.99 -19.39 6.14
N LEU A 84 9.12 -20.27 5.63
CA LEU A 84 9.51 -21.56 5.06
C LEU A 84 10.26 -21.41 3.73
N THR A 85 10.03 -20.32 3.01
CA THR A 85 10.73 -20.04 1.74
C THR A 85 11.96 -19.17 1.92
N GLY A 86 12.21 -18.63 3.12
CA GLY A 86 13.35 -17.73 3.38
C GLY A 86 13.26 -16.41 2.60
N THR A 87 12.06 -15.96 2.23
CA THR A 87 11.86 -14.87 1.26
C THR A 87 11.78 -13.47 1.85
N ALA A 88 11.91 -13.32 3.17
CA ALA A 88 11.97 -12.01 3.82
C ALA A 88 13.06 -11.11 3.20
N ASN A 89 14.24 -11.66 2.88
CA ASN A 89 15.29 -10.89 2.22
C ASN A 89 14.88 -10.45 0.81
N SER A 90 14.51 -11.41 -0.03
CA SER A 90 14.19 -11.16 -1.44
C SER A 90 13.02 -10.20 -1.60
N SER A 91 12.01 -10.25 -0.73
CA SER A 91 10.87 -9.33 -0.78
C SER A 91 11.25 -7.90 -0.42
N THR A 92 12.18 -7.69 0.51
CA THR A 92 12.60 -6.34 0.95
C THR A 92 13.48 -5.64 -0.10
N ARG A 93 14.12 -6.38 -1.01
CA ARG A 93 15.10 -5.84 -1.97
C ARG A 93 14.49 -4.82 -2.92
N MET A 94 13.20 -4.94 -3.24
CA MET A 94 12.50 -3.98 -4.12
C MET A 94 12.50 -2.55 -3.56
N TYR A 95 12.53 -2.37 -2.24
CA TYR A 95 12.59 -1.06 -1.61
C TYR A 95 13.94 -0.39 -1.89
N TYR A 96 15.02 -1.12 -1.73
CA TYR A 96 16.36 -0.62 -2.03
C TYR A 96 16.49 -0.26 -3.51
N GLU A 97 16.09 -1.16 -4.41
CA GLU A 97 16.17 -0.90 -5.85
C GLU A 97 15.31 0.32 -6.23
N GLY A 98 14.07 0.43 -5.73
CA GLY A 98 13.21 1.57 -6.00
C GLY A 98 13.71 2.89 -5.41
N ALA A 99 14.39 2.86 -4.26
CA ALA A 99 14.98 4.06 -3.65
C ALA A 99 16.26 4.53 -4.35
N HIS A 100 16.96 3.63 -5.03
CA HIS A 100 18.23 3.92 -5.73
C HIS A 100 18.08 4.01 -7.26
N ASP A 101 16.88 3.78 -7.79
CA ASP A 101 16.57 4.03 -9.20
C ASP A 101 16.35 5.53 -9.44
N PRO A 102 17.24 6.21 -10.20
CA PRO A 102 17.10 7.64 -10.50
C PRO A 102 15.84 7.97 -11.32
N GLY A 103 15.25 6.98 -11.99
CA GLY A 103 14.01 7.11 -12.77
C GLY A 103 12.73 6.82 -11.99
N ALA A 104 12.81 6.27 -10.78
CA ALA A 104 11.64 5.81 -10.03
C ALA A 104 10.63 6.95 -9.81
N TRP A 105 11.12 8.13 -9.44
CA TRP A 105 10.31 9.32 -9.10
C TRP A 105 10.42 10.44 -10.14
N ALA A 106 11.12 10.21 -11.25
CA ALA A 106 11.16 11.17 -12.34
C ALA A 106 9.74 11.37 -12.90
N PRO A 107 9.37 12.60 -13.30
CA PRO A 107 8.14 12.86 -14.04
C PRO A 107 8.04 11.92 -15.24
N LYS A 108 6.86 11.34 -15.43
CA LYS A 108 6.56 10.44 -16.54
C LYS A 108 5.46 11.06 -17.38
N ASP A 109 5.51 10.81 -18.69
CA ASP A 109 4.41 11.17 -19.58
C ASP A 109 3.11 10.50 -19.13
N MET A 110 1.99 11.13 -19.46
CA MET A 110 0.68 10.57 -19.17
C MET A 110 0.52 9.20 -19.81
N SER A 111 0.18 8.19 -19.01
CA SER A 111 -0.10 6.85 -19.52
C SER A 111 -1.40 6.85 -20.37
N PRO A 112 -1.38 6.40 -21.63
CA PRO A 112 -2.57 6.31 -22.47
C PRO A 112 -3.47 5.11 -22.10
N THR A 113 -2.94 4.17 -21.32
CA THR A 113 -3.65 2.97 -20.88
C THR A 113 -4.82 3.37 -19.98
N PRO A 114 -6.04 2.82 -20.18
CA PRO A 114 -7.15 3.09 -19.27
C PRO A 114 -6.84 2.55 -17.87
N VAL A 115 -6.99 3.41 -16.86
CA VAL A 115 -6.73 3.08 -15.45
C VAL A 115 -8.04 3.09 -14.67
N GLY A 116 -8.23 2.08 -13.83
CA GLY A 116 -9.24 2.05 -12.78
C GLY A 116 -8.61 2.22 -11.41
N VAL A 117 -9.27 2.98 -10.53
CA VAL A 117 -8.85 3.17 -9.14
C VAL A 117 -10.00 2.83 -8.21
N ALA A 118 -9.75 1.94 -7.25
CA ALA A 118 -10.66 1.57 -6.17
C ALA A 118 -10.07 2.05 -4.84
N VAL A 119 -10.73 3.03 -4.22
CA VAL A 119 -10.27 3.66 -2.97
C VAL A 119 -10.95 2.98 -1.77
N PHE A 120 -10.16 2.27 -0.97
CA PHE A 120 -10.63 1.66 0.27
C PHE A 120 -10.39 2.62 1.44
N GLN A 121 -11.44 3.32 1.86
CA GLN A 121 -11.33 4.59 2.61
C GLN A 121 -10.72 4.47 4.01
N LEU A 122 -10.60 3.27 4.58
CA LEU A 122 -9.99 3.06 5.89
C LEU A 122 -8.48 3.32 5.87
N SER A 123 -7.79 2.93 4.79
CA SER A 123 -6.32 3.01 4.71
C SER A 123 -5.79 3.79 3.52
N ASP A 124 -6.59 3.97 2.46
CA ASP A 124 -6.12 4.59 1.22
C ASP A 124 -5.98 6.12 1.35
N VAL A 125 -5.02 6.68 0.62
CA VAL A 125 -4.67 8.11 0.59
C VAL A 125 -4.82 8.72 -0.80
N ALA A 126 -5.32 7.95 -1.78
CA ALA A 126 -5.46 8.38 -3.16
C ALA A 126 -6.38 9.60 -3.30
N ILE A 127 -5.90 10.61 -4.03
CA ILE A 127 -6.65 11.83 -4.35
C ILE A 127 -6.75 11.93 -5.86
N ARG A 128 -7.97 11.90 -6.40
CA ARG A 128 -8.24 11.74 -7.83
C ARG A 128 -7.51 12.77 -8.68
N ARG A 129 -7.59 14.06 -8.30
CA ARG A 129 -6.95 15.16 -9.04
C ARG A 129 -5.42 15.02 -9.17
N PHE A 130 -4.76 14.36 -8.22
CA PHE A 130 -3.32 14.09 -8.30
C PHE A 130 -3.04 12.83 -9.11
N ALA A 131 -3.88 11.81 -9.00
CA ALA A 131 -3.75 10.58 -9.78
C ALA A 131 -3.97 10.83 -11.30
N GLU A 132 -4.88 11.74 -11.66
CA GLU A 132 -5.17 12.12 -13.06
C GLU A 132 -4.01 12.88 -13.75
N GLN A 133 -3.02 13.39 -13.00
CA GLN A 133 -1.87 14.09 -13.61
C GLN A 133 -0.99 13.17 -14.45
N GLY A 134 -0.92 11.88 -14.09
CA GLY A 134 -0.10 10.88 -14.79
C GLY A 134 -0.88 9.75 -15.47
N ASN A 135 -2.21 9.68 -15.28
CA ASN A 135 -3.00 8.52 -15.64
C ASN A 135 -4.31 8.90 -16.33
N ARG A 136 -4.68 8.15 -17.38
CA ARG A 136 -6.01 8.20 -17.98
C ARG A 136 -7.01 7.38 -17.14
N ILE A 137 -7.51 7.98 -16.07
CA ILE A 137 -8.49 7.33 -15.18
C ILE A 137 -9.87 7.29 -15.84
N VAL A 138 -10.39 6.09 -16.07
CA VAL A 138 -11.71 5.86 -16.67
C VAL A 138 -12.71 5.25 -15.70
N HIS A 139 -12.25 4.82 -14.52
CA HIS A 139 -13.06 4.22 -13.48
C HIS A 139 -12.52 4.66 -12.11
N TRP A 140 -13.40 5.18 -11.26
CA TRP A 140 -13.07 5.60 -9.90
C TRP A 140 -14.20 5.15 -8.98
N SER A 141 -13.88 4.34 -7.97
CA SER A 141 -14.81 3.87 -6.96
C SER A 141 -14.25 4.11 -5.57
N GLU A 142 -15.14 4.33 -4.60
CA GLU A 142 -14.76 4.50 -3.20
C GLU A 142 -15.62 3.60 -2.32
N PHE A 143 -14.98 2.95 -1.34
CA PHE A 143 -15.60 1.98 -0.45
C PHE A 143 -15.33 2.32 1.01
N GLU A 144 -16.37 2.29 1.84
CA GLU A 144 -16.30 2.53 3.29
C GLU A 144 -15.77 1.31 4.06
N ARG A 145 -15.65 0.14 3.41
CA ARG A 145 -15.14 -1.11 3.98
C ARG A 145 -13.98 -1.62 3.15
N GLY A 146 -12.95 -2.11 3.84
CA GLY A 146 -11.73 -2.66 3.31
C GLY A 146 -10.53 -1.78 3.63
N THR A 147 -9.36 -2.40 3.76
CA THR A 147 -8.10 -1.73 4.10
C THR A 147 -7.07 -1.88 2.99
N HIS A 148 -5.77 -1.73 3.31
CA HIS A 148 -4.68 -1.95 2.37
C HIS A 148 -4.70 -3.38 1.84
N PHE A 149 -5.26 -4.30 2.62
CA PHE A 149 -5.46 -5.70 2.25
C PHE A 149 -6.89 -5.96 1.77
N ALA A 150 -7.46 -5.06 0.96
CA ALA A 150 -8.81 -5.17 0.39
C ALA A 150 -9.16 -6.52 -0.24
N ALA A 151 -8.15 -7.20 -0.81
CA ALA A 151 -8.30 -8.54 -1.37
C ALA A 151 -8.64 -9.62 -0.32
N ILE A 152 -8.34 -9.34 0.95
CA ILE A 152 -8.51 -10.24 2.10
C ILE A 152 -9.74 -9.82 2.92
N ASP A 153 -9.89 -8.53 3.25
CA ASP A 153 -10.93 -8.06 4.17
C ASP A 153 -12.22 -7.55 3.49
N ALA A 154 -12.15 -7.22 2.20
CA ALA A 154 -13.29 -6.80 1.38
C ALA A 154 -13.29 -7.46 -0.02
N PRO A 155 -13.06 -8.79 -0.13
CA PRO A 155 -12.90 -9.46 -1.42
C PRO A 155 -14.13 -9.31 -2.32
N ASP A 156 -15.33 -9.28 -1.75
CA ASP A 156 -16.57 -9.11 -2.49
C ASP A 156 -16.65 -7.75 -3.21
N LEU A 157 -16.17 -6.68 -2.55
CA LEU A 157 -16.10 -5.34 -3.13
C LEU A 157 -15.05 -5.28 -4.23
N MET A 158 -13.84 -5.78 -3.96
CA MET A 158 -12.74 -5.80 -4.94
C MET A 158 -13.10 -6.60 -6.19
N ILE A 159 -13.69 -7.79 -6.05
CA ILE A 159 -14.10 -8.63 -7.19
C ILE A 159 -15.18 -7.92 -8.02
N LYS A 160 -16.19 -7.32 -7.37
CA LYS A 160 -17.26 -6.60 -8.06
C LYS A 160 -16.72 -5.41 -8.83
N ASP A 161 -15.79 -4.67 -8.25
CA ASP A 161 -15.19 -3.49 -8.86
C ASP A 161 -14.33 -3.83 -10.07
N ILE A 162 -13.43 -4.82 -9.95
CA ILE A 162 -12.61 -5.33 -11.06
C ILE A 162 -13.51 -5.75 -12.23
N ARG A 163 -14.58 -6.52 -11.96
CA ARG A 163 -15.52 -6.95 -13.00
C ARG A 163 -16.24 -5.77 -13.66
N THR A 164 -16.53 -4.72 -12.90
CA THR A 164 -17.20 -3.52 -13.42
C THR A 164 -16.25 -2.72 -14.31
N PHE A 165 -15.01 -2.51 -13.87
CA PHE A 165 -13.97 -1.89 -14.67
C PHE A 165 -13.79 -2.60 -16.02
N PHE A 166 -13.55 -3.92 -16.01
CA PHE A 166 -13.30 -4.65 -17.26
C PHE A 166 -14.52 -4.72 -18.18
N ARG A 167 -15.75 -4.69 -17.67
CA ARG A 167 -16.96 -4.58 -18.51
C ARG A 167 -17.10 -3.25 -19.24
N ASN A 168 -16.48 -2.19 -18.72
CA ASN A 168 -16.59 -0.84 -19.29
C ASN A 168 -15.41 -0.50 -20.22
N VAL A 169 -14.35 -1.30 -20.21
CA VAL A 169 -13.10 -1.05 -20.96
C VAL A 169 -12.88 -2.07 -22.08
N LEU A 170 -13.46 -3.27 -21.96
CA LEU A 170 -13.62 -4.22 -23.06
C LEU A 170 -14.84 -3.84 -23.91
#